data_AF-A0A969HK33-F1
#
_entry.id   AF-A0A969HK33-F1
#
_cell.length_a   1.000
_cell.length_b   1.000
_cell.length_c   1.000
_cell.angle_alpha   90.00
_cell.angle_beta   90.00
_cell.angle_gamma   90.00
#
_symmetry.space_group_name_H-M   'P 1'
#
loop_
_entity.id
_entity.type
_entity.pdbx_description
1 polymer ?
#
loop_
_entity_poly.entity_id
_entity_poly.type
_entity_poly.pdbx_seq_one_letter_code
_entity_poly.pdbx_strand_id
1 'polypeptide(L)'
;MNCEIAHTGAYGIWLRKGCADSRLEQCHLHDLGAGGVKIGNTSIPGNEADLTHHITLENSIIHGGGKVLPCAVGVIIFHAHDNQILHNDVADFRYTAVSVGWVWGYNHSPAKRNLIAYNHLHHIGWGELSDMGGVYTLGPSEGTIVRNNVIHHIYAHGYGGWGLYADQGSTGIVFENNLVYACKSAGFHQHFGKENIVRNNIFALNQEAQVQLTRPESHRSFSFVRNIVYADGGSFYRDMEKENWKKAVIELDYNWFWNAQSNETQPLLQKVKSWQQTGKDQHSLVADPRFINPQAYDFRLKKASQLKRSVLCLLITRKQVSMGPRSGKTS
;
A
#
# COMPACT_ATOMS: atom_id res chain seq x y z
N MET A 1 20.48 8.13 -14.22
CA MET A 1 20.89 9.36 -13.51
C MET A 1 21.19 8.97 -12.07
N ASN A 2 22.30 9.44 -11.50
CA ASN A 2 22.69 9.30 -10.10
C ASN A 2 23.07 10.70 -9.63
N CYS A 3 22.22 11.33 -8.82
CA CYS A 3 22.38 12.73 -8.44
C CYS A 3 21.73 13.05 -7.11
N GLU A 4 22.13 14.19 -6.55
CA GLU A 4 21.42 14.88 -5.48
C GLU A 4 20.57 16.02 -6.06
N ILE A 5 19.32 16.15 -5.64
CA ILE A 5 18.45 17.28 -5.94
C ILE A 5 17.87 17.79 -4.62
N ALA A 6 18.13 19.06 -4.32
CA ALA A 6 17.69 19.68 -3.08
C ALA A 6 17.26 21.13 -3.26
N HIS A 7 16.53 21.65 -2.25
CA HIS A 7 16.14 23.05 -2.15
C HIS A 7 15.27 23.54 -3.33
N THR A 8 14.34 22.70 -3.79
CA THR A 8 13.47 23.04 -4.91
C THR A 8 12.16 23.66 -4.41
N GLY A 9 11.59 24.63 -5.14
CA GLY A 9 10.25 25.15 -4.84
C GLY A 9 9.10 24.26 -5.30
N ALA A 10 9.38 23.28 -6.17
CA ALA A 10 8.41 22.37 -6.79
C ALA A 10 8.90 20.92 -6.71
N TYR A 11 8.47 20.07 -7.66
CA TYR A 11 8.95 18.68 -7.75
C TYR A 11 10.43 18.62 -8.16
N GLY A 12 11.16 17.61 -7.68
CA GLY A 12 12.56 17.39 -8.05
C GLY A 12 12.73 16.99 -9.52
N ILE A 13 11.95 16.00 -9.99
CA ILE A 13 12.05 15.47 -11.36
C ILE A 13 10.66 15.31 -11.98
N TRP A 14 10.53 15.61 -13.28
CA TRP A 14 9.35 15.25 -14.07
C TRP A 14 9.75 14.61 -15.40
N LEU A 15 9.53 13.29 -15.52
CA LEU A 15 9.58 12.54 -16.76
C LEU A 15 8.23 12.69 -17.47
N ARG A 16 8.19 13.67 -18.37
CA ARG A 16 6.97 14.19 -18.98
C ARG A 16 6.63 13.39 -20.26
N LYS A 17 5.93 14.03 -21.19
CA LYS A 17 5.47 13.45 -22.47
C LYS A 17 6.56 12.66 -23.20
N GLY A 18 6.24 11.43 -23.62
CA GLY A 18 7.10 10.62 -24.49
C GLY A 18 8.44 10.18 -23.89
N CYS A 19 8.66 10.36 -22.58
CA CYS A 19 9.86 9.81 -21.94
C CYS A 19 9.76 8.28 -21.90
N ALA A 20 10.78 7.62 -22.42
CA ALA A 20 10.88 6.16 -22.47
C ALA A 20 12.24 5.68 -21.95
N ASP A 21 12.30 4.43 -21.50
CA ASP A 21 13.55 3.68 -21.27
C ASP A 21 14.59 4.45 -20.44
N SER A 22 14.13 5.14 -19.39
CA SER A 22 14.97 6.02 -18.57
C SER A 22 15.13 5.47 -17.16
N ARG A 23 16.32 5.62 -16.59
CA ARG A 23 16.66 5.13 -15.23
C ARG A 23 17.10 6.27 -14.32
N LEU A 24 16.44 6.40 -13.17
CA LEU A 24 16.80 7.23 -12.02
C LEU A 24 17.28 6.27 -10.93
N GLU A 25 18.56 6.24 -10.64
CA GLU A 25 19.19 5.24 -9.78
C GLU A 25 20.11 5.91 -8.78
N GLN A 26 20.07 5.47 -7.52
CA GLN A 26 20.99 5.99 -6.50
C GLN A 26 20.88 7.51 -6.32
N CYS A 27 19.68 8.06 -6.50
CA CYS A 27 19.45 9.48 -6.32
C CYS A 27 19.10 9.81 -4.86
N HIS A 28 19.40 11.04 -4.46
CA HIS A 28 18.97 11.62 -3.19
C HIS A 28 18.17 12.90 -3.45
N LEU A 29 16.86 12.84 -3.23
CA LEU A 29 15.95 13.97 -3.42
C LEU A 29 15.46 14.42 -2.05
N HIS A 30 15.78 15.65 -1.64
CA HIS A 30 15.39 16.14 -0.31
C HIS A 30 15.13 17.65 -0.26
N ASP A 31 14.48 18.11 0.80
CA ASP A 31 14.08 19.52 0.96
C ASP A 31 13.32 20.06 -0.27
N LEU A 32 12.15 19.46 -0.50
CA LEU A 32 11.35 19.69 -1.70
C LEU A 32 10.10 20.50 -1.35
N GLY A 33 9.87 21.58 -2.09
CA GLY A 33 8.66 22.39 -1.98
C GLY A 33 7.41 21.58 -2.36
N ALA A 34 7.54 20.64 -3.30
CA ALA A 34 6.48 19.69 -3.66
C ALA A 34 6.97 18.24 -3.54
N GLY A 35 6.81 17.42 -4.58
CA GLY A 35 7.11 15.99 -4.55
C GLY A 35 8.50 15.60 -5.07
N GLY A 36 8.83 14.32 -5.03
CA GLY A 36 10.08 13.79 -5.57
C GLY A 36 10.04 13.68 -7.10
N VAL A 37 9.29 12.70 -7.60
CA VAL A 37 9.32 12.33 -9.03
C VAL A 37 7.90 12.27 -9.61
N LYS A 38 7.70 12.89 -10.78
CA LYS A 38 6.50 12.73 -11.61
C LYS A 38 6.83 11.93 -12.86
N ILE A 39 5.95 11.01 -13.22
CA ILE A 39 6.03 10.18 -14.42
C ILE A 39 4.72 10.31 -15.20
N GLY A 40 4.79 10.68 -16.46
CA GLY A 40 3.63 10.85 -17.32
C GLY A 40 2.98 12.23 -17.23
N ASN A 41 1.90 12.39 -18.01
CA ASN A 41 1.06 13.60 -18.02
C ASN A 41 -0.28 13.34 -17.35
N THR A 42 -0.90 14.42 -16.88
CA THR A 42 -2.27 14.44 -16.30
C THR A 42 -3.37 14.31 -17.35
N SER A 43 -3.04 14.42 -18.64
CA SER A 43 -3.97 14.21 -19.74
C SER A 43 -3.50 13.02 -20.59
N ILE A 44 -4.44 12.16 -20.98
CA ILE A 44 -4.16 11.04 -21.88
C ILE A 44 -3.76 11.62 -23.24
N PRO A 45 -2.54 11.31 -23.76
CA PRO A 45 -2.13 11.77 -25.07
C PRO A 45 -3.01 11.17 -26.17
N GLY A 46 -3.23 11.93 -27.25
CA GLY A 46 -3.97 11.43 -28.43
C GLY A 46 -3.19 10.44 -29.28
N ASN A 47 -1.86 10.37 -29.13
CA ASN A 47 -0.98 9.41 -29.79
C ASN A 47 -0.31 8.54 -28.73
N GLU A 48 -0.33 7.22 -28.93
CA GLU A 48 0.29 6.25 -28.02
C GLU A 48 1.80 6.46 -27.87
N ALA A 49 2.49 6.90 -28.94
CA ALA A 49 3.93 7.20 -28.91
C ALA A 49 4.31 8.34 -27.93
N ASP A 50 3.32 9.12 -27.48
CA ASP A 50 3.51 10.20 -26.53
C ASP A 50 3.33 9.76 -25.06
N LEU A 51 2.95 8.49 -24.82
CA LEU A 51 2.86 7.93 -23.48
C LEU A 51 4.25 7.71 -22.90
N THR A 52 4.42 8.12 -21.65
CA THR A 52 5.62 7.84 -20.88
C THR A 52 5.61 6.39 -20.43
N HIS A 53 6.73 5.69 -20.56
CA HIS A 53 6.80 4.28 -20.19
C HIS A 53 8.20 3.79 -19.86
N HIS A 54 8.30 2.59 -19.28
CA HIS A 54 9.59 1.93 -19.03
C HIS A 54 10.56 2.80 -18.22
N ILE A 55 10.02 3.60 -17.30
CA ILE A 55 10.82 4.39 -16.36
C ILE A 55 11.17 3.53 -15.16
N THR A 56 12.45 3.46 -14.82
CA THR A 56 12.92 2.84 -13.58
C THR A 56 13.37 3.91 -12.58
N LEU A 57 12.77 3.93 -11.39
CA LEU A 57 13.25 4.66 -10.22
C LEU A 57 13.70 3.64 -9.18
N GLU A 58 15.00 3.54 -8.96
CA GLU A 58 15.59 2.46 -8.19
C GLU A 58 16.62 2.94 -7.15
N ASN A 59 16.62 2.29 -5.98
CA ASN A 59 17.66 2.45 -4.95
C ASN A 59 17.93 3.93 -4.57
N SER A 60 16.88 4.73 -4.48
CA SER A 60 16.96 6.17 -4.20
C SER A 60 16.34 6.51 -2.84
N ILE A 61 16.80 7.61 -2.24
CA ILE A 61 16.24 8.16 -1.00
C ILE A 61 15.50 9.46 -1.36
N ILE A 62 14.20 9.51 -1.08
CA ILE A 62 13.33 10.63 -1.44
C ILE A 62 12.60 11.08 -0.18
N HIS A 63 12.92 12.26 0.35
CA HIS A 63 12.33 12.68 1.62
C HIS A 63 12.15 14.18 1.79
N GLY A 64 11.41 14.58 2.82
CA GLY A 64 11.28 15.99 3.21
C GLY A 64 10.60 16.83 2.15
N GLY A 65 9.47 16.35 1.62
CA GLY A 65 8.71 17.03 0.57
C GLY A 65 7.31 17.48 0.99
N GLY A 66 6.72 18.34 0.15
CA GLY A 66 5.43 18.97 0.41
C GLY A 66 5.51 20.21 1.31
N LYS A 67 6.69 20.84 1.42
CA LYS A 67 6.89 22.01 2.30
C LYS A 67 6.16 23.27 1.85
N VAL A 68 5.91 23.39 0.54
CA VAL A 68 5.18 24.51 -0.09
C VAL A 68 3.83 24.04 -0.65
N LEU A 69 3.79 22.85 -1.23
CA LEU A 69 2.59 22.20 -1.78
C LEU A 69 2.34 20.88 -1.04
N PRO A 70 1.64 20.90 0.12
CA PRO A 70 1.46 19.71 0.96
C PRO A 70 0.78 18.53 0.27
N CYS A 71 -0.07 18.77 -0.73
CA CYS A 71 -0.76 17.73 -1.48
C CYS A 71 0.13 16.98 -2.51
N ALA A 72 1.40 17.37 -2.64
CA ALA A 72 2.32 16.69 -3.53
C ALA A 72 2.72 15.31 -2.99
N VAL A 73 2.93 14.37 -3.92
CA VAL A 73 3.22 12.96 -3.65
C VAL A 73 4.74 12.74 -3.75
N GLY A 74 5.28 11.80 -2.97
CA GLY A 74 6.69 11.40 -3.10
C GLY A 74 7.05 10.98 -4.53
N VAL A 75 6.31 10.02 -5.07
CA VAL A 75 6.41 9.56 -6.47
C VAL A 75 5.01 9.40 -7.06
N ILE A 76 4.74 10.03 -8.21
CA ILE A 76 3.45 9.91 -8.89
C ILE A 76 3.62 9.45 -10.34
N ILE A 77 2.86 8.42 -10.69
CA ILE A 77 2.68 7.91 -12.05
C ILE A 77 1.27 8.33 -12.49
N PHE A 78 1.18 9.24 -13.44
CA PHE A 78 -0.10 9.66 -14.05
C PHE A 78 -0.51 8.66 -15.14
N HIS A 79 -0.74 9.13 -16.38
CA HIS A 79 -0.97 8.27 -17.54
C HIS A 79 0.36 7.75 -18.10
N ALA A 80 0.88 6.69 -17.50
CA ALA A 80 2.14 6.03 -17.89
C ALA A 80 2.15 4.54 -17.50
N HIS A 81 2.86 3.71 -18.27
CA HIS A 81 2.83 2.25 -18.11
C HIS A 81 4.22 1.61 -18.05
N ASP A 82 4.27 0.35 -17.61
CA ASP A 82 5.50 -0.46 -17.56
C ASP A 82 6.63 0.19 -16.75
N ASN A 83 6.30 1.03 -15.76
CA ASN A 83 7.28 1.69 -14.91
C ASN A 83 7.61 0.83 -13.68
N GLN A 84 8.81 1.02 -13.14
CA GLN A 84 9.32 0.26 -12.00
C GLN A 84 9.81 1.23 -10.92
N ILE A 85 9.19 1.17 -9.74
CA ILE A 85 9.58 1.91 -8.53
C ILE A 85 10.12 0.86 -7.55
N LEU A 86 11.44 0.73 -7.48
CA LEU A 86 12.13 -0.40 -6.84
C LEU A 86 13.10 0.04 -5.75
N HIS A 87 13.11 -0.64 -4.60
CA HIS A 87 14.17 -0.48 -3.61
C HIS A 87 14.37 0.97 -3.10
N ASN A 88 13.35 1.82 -3.14
CA ASN A 88 13.46 3.20 -2.69
C ASN A 88 13.07 3.35 -1.22
N ASP A 89 13.66 4.35 -0.57
CA ASP A 89 13.25 4.86 0.73
C ASP A 89 12.51 6.18 0.50
N VAL A 90 11.20 6.21 0.80
CA VAL A 90 10.35 7.39 0.62
C VAL A 90 9.71 7.79 1.96
N ALA A 91 10.08 8.96 2.46
CA ALA A 91 9.69 9.37 3.81
C ALA A 91 9.46 10.87 3.99
N ASP A 92 8.83 11.26 5.10
CA ASP A 92 8.63 12.68 5.49
C ASP A 92 7.93 13.53 4.41
N PHE A 93 6.81 13.02 3.89
CA PHE A 93 5.91 13.75 2.99
C PHE A 93 4.60 14.12 3.69
N ARG A 94 3.94 15.20 3.25
CA ARG A 94 2.65 15.67 3.80
C ARG A 94 1.41 15.01 3.17
N TYR A 95 1.60 14.25 2.11
CA TYR A 95 0.56 13.48 1.43
C TYR A 95 1.14 12.12 0.98
N THR A 96 0.46 11.40 0.09
CA THR A 96 0.79 10.03 -0.34
C THR A 96 2.27 9.81 -0.72
N ALA A 97 2.83 8.64 -0.40
CA ALA A 97 4.22 8.32 -0.77
C ALA A 97 4.35 7.94 -2.24
N VAL A 98 3.54 6.98 -2.72
CA VAL A 98 3.48 6.56 -4.12
C VAL A 98 2.04 6.60 -4.63
N SER A 99 1.80 7.29 -5.74
CA SER A 99 0.49 7.36 -6.41
C SER A 99 0.57 6.80 -7.83
N VAL A 100 -0.40 5.99 -8.24
CA VAL A 100 -0.44 5.33 -9.56
C VAL A 100 -1.82 5.46 -10.19
N GLY A 101 -1.86 6.05 -11.38
CA GLY A 101 -3.09 6.25 -12.13
C GLY A 101 -3.74 7.61 -11.88
N TRP A 102 -4.62 8.00 -12.81
CA TRP A 102 -5.23 9.34 -12.83
C TRP A 102 -6.61 9.34 -13.51
N VAL A 103 -7.33 8.21 -13.43
CA VAL A 103 -8.66 8.03 -14.02
C VAL A 103 -9.67 7.68 -12.93
N TRP A 104 -10.62 8.56 -12.68
CA TRP A 104 -11.72 8.29 -11.75
C TRP A 104 -12.76 7.39 -12.41
N GLY A 105 -13.01 6.23 -11.80
CA GLY A 105 -13.98 5.25 -12.29
C GLY A 105 -13.39 4.23 -13.26
N TYR A 106 -14.23 3.61 -14.09
CA TYR A 106 -13.87 2.45 -14.91
C TYR A 106 -13.50 2.78 -16.37
N ASN A 107 -13.28 4.06 -16.68
CA ASN A 107 -12.91 4.47 -18.02
C ASN A 107 -11.51 3.95 -18.41
N HIS A 108 -11.21 4.00 -19.71
CA HIS A 108 -9.88 3.65 -20.21
C HIS A 108 -8.79 4.42 -19.46
N SER A 109 -7.78 3.68 -18.98
CA SER A 109 -6.64 4.20 -18.25
C SER A 109 -5.35 3.64 -18.83
N PRO A 110 -4.39 4.49 -19.22
CA PRO A 110 -3.06 4.04 -19.65
C PRO A 110 -2.17 3.53 -18.51
N ALA A 111 -2.54 3.68 -17.25
CA ALA A 111 -1.69 3.38 -16.10
C ALA A 111 -1.59 1.87 -15.79
N LYS A 112 -1.01 1.09 -16.71
CA LYS A 112 -0.96 -0.38 -16.66
C LYS A 112 0.44 -0.91 -16.36
N ARG A 113 0.51 -2.14 -15.85
CA ARG A 113 1.76 -2.92 -15.72
C ARG A 113 2.87 -2.21 -14.94
N ASN A 114 2.50 -1.35 -14.00
CA ASN A 114 3.48 -0.68 -13.15
C ASN A 114 3.90 -1.62 -12.00
N LEU A 115 5.19 -1.62 -11.64
CA LEU A 115 5.73 -2.42 -10.56
C LEU A 115 6.21 -1.51 -9.42
N ILE A 116 5.61 -1.65 -8.24
CA ILE A 116 6.00 -0.94 -7.03
C ILE A 116 6.47 -1.99 -6.05
N ALA A 117 7.79 -2.19 -5.95
CA ALA A 117 8.33 -3.31 -5.20
C ALA A 117 9.56 -3.01 -4.36
N TYR A 118 9.67 -3.70 -3.22
CA TYR A 118 10.81 -3.63 -2.31
C TYR A 118 11.11 -2.23 -1.77
N ASN A 119 10.13 -1.32 -1.77
CA ASN A 119 10.29 0.02 -1.22
C ASN A 119 10.01 0.04 0.29
N HIS A 120 10.60 1.02 0.96
CA HIS A 120 10.30 1.39 2.34
C HIS A 120 9.58 2.75 2.31
N LEU A 121 8.30 2.77 2.68
CA LEU A 121 7.42 3.94 2.56
C LEU A 121 6.93 4.32 3.95
N HIS A 122 7.38 5.44 4.51
CA HIS A 122 7.13 5.68 5.94
C HIS A 122 7.13 7.12 6.43
N HIS A 123 6.47 7.38 7.55
CA HIS A 123 6.30 8.72 8.12
C HIS A 123 5.67 9.69 7.11
N ILE A 124 4.44 9.39 6.75
CA ILE A 124 3.73 10.02 5.65
C ILE A 124 2.46 10.69 6.19
N GLY A 125 2.14 11.87 5.67
CA GLY A 125 0.93 12.63 5.95
C GLY A 125 0.98 13.53 7.17
N TRP A 126 1.66 13.12 8.25
CA TRP A 126 1.86 13.89 9.50
C TRP A 126 0.59 14.52 10.10
N GLY A 127 -0.60 14.04 9.74
CA GLY A 127 -1.86 14.59 10.21
C GLY A 127 -2.25 15.94 9.59
N GLU A 128 -1.61 16.35 8.48
CA GLU A 128 -1.88 17.63 7.81
C GLU A 128 -3.03 17.52 6.80
N LEU A 129 -3.04 16.47 5.98
CA LEU A 129 -4.05 16.23 4.94
C LEU A 129 -4.85 14.95 5.17
N SER A 130 -5.88 14.72 4.36
CA SER A 130 -6.77 13.54 4.41
C SER A 130 -6.82 12.84 3.04
N ASP A 131 -7.52 11.71 2.96
CA ASP A 131 -7.73 10.92 1.73
C ASP A 131 -6.44 10.50 1.03
N MET A 132 -5.65 9.68 1.73
CA MET A 132 -4.29 9.39 1.33
C MET A 132 -3.81 8.02 1.78
N GLY A 133 -2.70 7.56 1.22
CA GLY A 133 -2.06 6.34 1.69
C GLY A 133 -0.56 6.23 1.42
N GLY A 134 0.04 5.12 1.83
CA GLY A 134 1.42 4.79 1.48
C GLY A 134 1.54 4.53 -0.02
N VAL A 135 0.75 3.58 -0.53
CA VAL A 135 0.55 3.39 -1.98
C VAL A 135 -0.92 3.64 -2.32
N TYR A 136 -1.17 4.62 -3.17
CA TYR A 136 -2.48 4.99 -3.70
C TYR A 136 -2.60 4.55 -5.17
N THR A 137 -3.74 3.97 -5.54
CA THR A 137 -4.03 3.63 -6.94
C THR A 137 -5.40 4.15 -7.37
N LEU A 138 -5.53 4.53 -8.63
CA LEU A 138 -6.75 5.11 -9.18
C LEU A 138 -7.03 4.65 -10.62
N GLY A 139 -8.25 4.15 -10.85
CA GLY A 139 -8.70 3.68 -12.15
C GLY A 139 -8.13 2.32 -12.60
N PRO A 140 -8.57 1.80 -13.76
CA PRO A 140 -8.18 0.48 -14.20
C PRO A 140 -6.68 0.39 -14.42
N SER A 141 -6.01 -0.62 -13.87
CA SER A 141 -4.56 -0.67 -13.78
C SER A 141 -4.00 -2.08 -13.99
N GLU A 142 -4.68 -2.91 -14.82
CA GLU A 142 -4.33 -4.33 -15.00
C GLU A 142 -2.83 -4.57 -15.23
N GLY A 143 -2.34 -5.65 -14.61
CA GLY A 143 -0.93 -6.02 -14.64
C GLY A 143 -0.06 -5.21 -13.66
N THR A 144 -0.59 -4.17 -13.02
CA THR A 144 0.12 -3.45 -11.95
C THR A 144 0.27 -4.33 -10.72
N ILE A 145 1.47 -4.35 -10.15
CA ILE A 145 1.81 -5.16 -8.99
C ILE A 145 2.46 -4.28 -7.92
N VAL A 146 1.90 -4.31 -6.71
CA VAL A 146 2.45 -3.69 -5.50
C VAL A 146 2.90 -4.81 -4.58
N ARG A 147 4.21 -5.07 -4.51
CA ARG A 147 4.71 -6.23 -3.78
C ARG A 147 5.94 -6.02 -2.92
N ASN A 148 6.05 -6.78 -1.85
CA ASN A 148 7.24 -6.79 -1.01
C ASN A 148 7.63 -5.40 -0.50
N ASN A 149 6.69 -4.46 -0.31
CA ASN A 149 6.99 -3.17 0.30
C ASN A 149 6.86 -3.25 1.82
N VAL A 150 7.57 -2.37 2.52
CA VAL A 150 7.38 -2.10 3.95
C VAL A 150 6.75 -0.72 4.08
N ILE A 151 5.52 -0.65 4.61
CA ILE A 151 4.72 0.57 4.64
C ILE A 151 4.28 0.84 6.07
N HIS A 152 4.65 1.99 6.64
CA HIS A 152 4.25 2.27 8.02
C HIS A 152 4.21 3.74 8.43
N HIS A 153 3.52 4.02 9.54
CA HIS A 153 3.39 5.37 10.10
C HIS A 153 2.77 6.33 9.06
N ILE A 154 1.61 5.92 8.57
CA ILE A 154 0.81 6.70 7.62
C ILE A 154 -0.30 7.39 8.42
N TYR A 155 -0.27 8.72 8.44
CA TYR A 155 -1.19 9.55 9.22
C TYR A 155 -2.02 10.44 8.31
N ALA A 156 -3.18 10.88 8.81
CA ALA A 156 -4.05 11.82 8.14
C ALA A 156 -4.77 12.70 9.17
N HIS A 157 -5.20 13.89 8.77
CA HIS A 157 -5.93 14.83 9.61
C HIS A 157 -7.31 14.27 10.00
N GLY A 158 -8.19 14.11 9.02
CA GLY A 158 -9.55 13.62 9.17
C GLY A 158 -9.65 12.16 8.81
N TYR A 159 -10.06 11.85 7.58
CA TYR A 159 -10.23 10.48 7.11
C TYR A 159 -9.03 10.02 6.25
N GLY A 160 -8.78 8.72 6.22
CA GLY A 160 -7.69 8.13 5.46
C GLY A 160 -6.40 7.99 6.24
N GLY A 161 -5.28 7.89 5.52
CA GLY A 161 -4.03 7.41 6.11
C GLY A 161 -4.00 5.88 6.10
N TRP A 162 -4.16 5.32 4.90
CA TRP A 162 -4.13 3.88 4.66
C TRP A 162 -2.75 3.42 4.20
N GLY A 163 -2.36 2.18 4.49
CA GLY A 163 -1.10 1.65 3.97
C GLY A 163 -1.17 1.42 2.45
N LEU A 164 -2.09 0.56 2.03
CA LEU A 164 -2.43 0.29 0.64
C LEU A 164 -3.86 0.78 0.37
N TYR A 165 -4.00 1.69 -0.59
CA TYR A 165 -5.26 2.34 -0.91
C TYR A 165 -5.61 2.16 -2.39
N ALA A 166 -6.56 1.26 -2.65
CA ALA A 166 -7.15 1.06 -3.97
C ALA A 166 -8.41 1.93 -4.10
N ASP A 167 -8.25 3.13 -4.65
CA ASP A 167 -9.32 4.10 -4.81
C ASP A 167 -10.15 3.84 -6.09
N GLN A 168 -11.11 4.72 -6.37
CA GLN A 168 -12.15 4.63 -7.39
C GLN A 168 -11.72 3.95 -8.70
N GLY A 169 -12.31 2.79 -8.95
CA GLY A 169 -12.14 2.07 -10.22
C GLY A 169 -10.82 1.32 -10.34
N SER A 170 -9.98 1.29 -9.29
CA SER A 170 -8.79 0.45 -9.22
C SER A 170 -9.14 -0.98 -9.62
N THR A 171 -8.55 -1.46 -10.73
CA THR A 171 -8.93 -2.73 -11.36
C THR A 171 -7.72 -3.57 -11.74
N GLY A 172 -7.79 -4.86 -11.45
CA GLY A 172 -6.79 -5.85 -11.87
C GLY A 172 -5.40 -5.67 -11.26
N ILE A 173 -5.32 -5.09 -10.06
CA ILE A 173 -4.07 -4.83 -9.35
C ILE A 173 -3.77 -5.97 -8.38
N VAL A 174 -2.50 -6.41 -8.33
CA VAL A 174 -2.03 -7.39 -7.35
C VAL A 174 -1.27 -6.70 -6.22
N PHE A 175 -1.80 -6.80 -5.00
CA PHE A 175 -1.15 -6.38 -3.77
C PHE A 175 -0.65 -7.62 -3.02
N GLU A 176 0.66 -7.89 -3.06
CA GLU A 176 1.19 -9.13 -2.47
C GLU A 176 2.47 -9.03 -1.64
N ASN A 177 2.57 -9.86 -0.61
CA ASN A 177 3.79 -9.98 0.21
C ASN A 177 4.25 -8.66 0.85
N ASN A 178 3.36 -7.68 1.03
CA ASN A 178 3.69 -6.42 1.69
C ASN A 178 3.61 -6.58 3.22
N LEU A 179 4.46 -5.85 3.93
CA LEU A 179 4.35 -5.64 5.37
C LEU A 179 3.82 -4.22 5.60
N VAL A 180 2.66 -4.11 6.23
CA VAL A 180 1.95 -2.84 6.40
C VAL A 180 1.50 -2.69 7.86
N TYR A 181 1.95 -1.63 8.53
CA TYR A 181 1.64 -1.45 9.94
C TYR A 181 1.59 0.00 10.41
N ALA A 182 1.00 0.25 11.59
CA ALA A 182 0.95 1.58 12.20
C ALA A 182 0.35 2.67 11.26
N CYS A 183 -0.64 2.30 10.45
CA CYS A 183 -1.43 3.26 9.67
C CYS A 183 -2.61 3.77 10.51
N LYS A 184 -3.01 5.02 10.29
CA LYS A 184 -4.15 5.63 11.01
C LYS A 184 -5.44 4.87 10.74
N SER A 185 -5.91 4.85 9.48
CA SER A 185 -7.22 4.27 9.18
C SER A 185 -7.18 2.74 9.02
N ALA A 186 -6.38 2.21 8.08
CA ALA A 186 -6.23 0.77 7.88
C ALA A 186 -5.00 0.40 7.07
N GLY A 187 -4.56 -0.86 7.18
CA GLY A 187 -3.44 -1.38 6.40
C GLY A 187 -3.81 -1.59 4.92
N PHE A 188 -5.04 -2.02 4.63
CA PHE A 188 -5.59 -2.07 3.28
C PHE A 188 -6.97 -1.44 3.22
N HIS A 189 -7.21 -0.67 2.16
CA HIS A 189 -8.50 -0.10 1.84
C HIS A 189 -8.84 -0.27 0.38
N GLN A 190 -10.03 -0.80 0.13
CA GLN A 190 -10.68 -0.75 -1.17
C GLN A 190 -11.80 0.27 -1.11
N HIS A 191 -11.78 1.26 -2.01
CA HIS A 191 -12.95 2.11 -2.23
C HIS A 191 -14.03 1.33 -3.00
N PHE A 192 -14.15 1.57 -4.31
CA PHE A 192 -14.81 0.68 -5.26
C PHE A 192 -13.80 0.35 -6.36
N GLY A 193 -13.93 -0.80 -6.97
CA GLY A 193 -12.94 -1.35 -7.88
C GLY A 193 -13.32 -2.76 -8.30
N LYS A 194 -12.52 -3.35 -9.19
CA LYS A 194 -12.84 -4.64 -9.80
C LYS A 194 -11.63 -5.58 -9.82
N GLU A 195 -11.84 -6.84 -9.44
CA GLU A 195 -10.88 -7.93 -9.64
C GLU A 195 -9.45 -7.67 -9.09
N ASN A 196 -9.31 -6.86 -8.05
CA ASN A 196 -8.01 -6.72 -7.38
C ASN A 196 -7.68 -8.00 -6.58
N ILE A 197 -6.40 -8.27 -6.37
CA ILE A 197 -5.94 -9.44 -5.61
C ILE A 197 -5.07 -8.95 -4.47
N VAL A 198 -5.52 -9.16 -3.24
CA VAL A 198 -4.81 -8.82 -2.00
C VAL A 198 -4.44 -10.11 -1.32
N ARG A 199 -3.17 -10.51 -1.44
CA ARG A 199 -2.72 -11.80 -0.94
C ARG A 199 -1.41 -11.77 -0.21
N ASN A 200 -1.23 -12.67 0.75
CA ASN A 200 0.08 -12.89 1.36
C ASN A 200 0.68 -11.68 2.10
N ASN A 201 -0.14 -10.68 2.44
CA ASN A 201 0.32 -9.49 3.15
C ASN A 201 0.25 -9.68 4.66
N ILE A 202 1.05 -8.93 5.40
CA ILE A 202 0.89 -8.76 6.84
C ILE A 202 0.35 -7.35 7.08
N PHE A 203 -0.87 -7.26 7.61
CA PHE A 203 -1.47 -6.01 8.08
C PHE A 203 -1.48 -6.02 9.60
N ALA A 204 -0.79 -5.07 10.24
CA ALA A 204 -0.60 -5.13 11.68
C ALA A 204 -0.71 -3.78 12.39
N LEU A 205 -1.28 -3.76 13.59
CA LEU A 205 -1.20 -2.62 14.52
C LEU A 205 -1.65 -1.27 13.91
N ASN A 206 -2.67 -1.29 13.06
CA ASN A 206 -3.30 -0.07 12.54
C ASN A 206 -4.31 0.47 13.55
N GLN A 207 -4.49 1.80 13.61
CA GLN A 207 -5.14 2.44 14.76
C GLN A 207 -6.67 2.28 14.76
N GLU A 208 -7.35 2.63 13.66
CA GLU A 208 -8.82 2.62 13.60
C GLU A 208 -9.36 1.25 13.16
N ALA A 209 -8.76 0.67 12.12
CA ALA A 209 -9.13 -0.62 11.58
C ALA A 209 -7.94 -1.34 10.94
N GLN A 210 -8.04 -2.65 10.67
CA GLN A 210 -7.00 -3.37 9.95
C GLN A 210 -7.24 -3.39 8.45
N VAL A 211 -8.48 -3.57 8.02
CA VAL A 211 -8.91 -3.49 6.63
C VAL A 211 -10.22 -2.72 6.48
N GLN A 212 -10.39 -2.02 5.36
CA GLN A 212 -11.54 -1.17 5.11
C GLN A 212 -12.14 -1.39 3.71
N LEU A 213 -13.46 -1.27 3.62
CA LEU A 213 -14.21 -1.31 2.36
C LEU A 213 -15.25 -0.18 2.29
N THR A 214 -15.19 0.65 1.24
CA THR A 214 -16.13 1.77 1.07
C THR A 214 -17.41 1.39 0.36
N ARG A 215 -17.35 0.80 -0.83
CA ARG A 215 -18.56 0.62 -1.65
C ARG A 215 -18.59 -0.77 -2.30
N PRO A 216 -19.56 -1.63 -1.94
CA PRO A 216 -19.78 -2.89 -2.62
C PRO A 216 -20.39 -2.66 -4.00
N GLU A 217 -20.07 -3.55 -4.95
CA GLU A 217 -20.62 -3.53 -6.31
C GLU A 217 -21.10 -4.94 -6.71
N SER A 218 -21.85 -5.03 -7.80
CA SER A 218 -22.47 -6.28 -8.28
C SER A 218 -21.49 -7.27 -8.93
N HIS A 219 -20.28 -6.82 -9.25
CA HIS A 219 -19.18 -7.65 -9.71
C HIS A 219 -18.15 -7.85 -8.59
N ARG A 220 -17.23 -8.80 -8.81
CA ARG A 220 -16.14 -9.05 -7.87
C ARG A 220 -15.31 -7.79 -7.66
N SER A 221 -15.22 -7.33 -6.41
CA SER A 221 -14.39 -6.17 -6.06
C SER A 221 -12.92 -6.55 -5.93
N PHE A 222 -12.63 -7.52 -5.06
CA PHE A 222 -11.28 -8.04 -4.85
C PHE A 222 -11.31 -9.43 -4.22
N SER A 223 -10.14 -10.07 -4.26
CA SER A 223 -9.87 -11.31 -3.52
C SER A 223 -8.94 -10.95 -2.36
N PHE A 224 -9.29 -11.33 -1.14
CA PHE A 224 -8.50 -11.13 0.08
C PHE A 224 -8.15 -12.49 0.66
N VAL A 225 -6.96 -12.98 0.32
CA VAL A 225 -6.60 -14.38 0.60
C VAL A 225 -5.21 -14.54 1.18
N ARG A 226 -5.05 -15.44 2.16
CA ARG A 226 -3.74 -15.77 2.75
C ARG A 226 -2.99 -14.58 3.37
N ASN A 227 -3.73 -13.59 3.85
CA ASN A 227 -3.14 -12.48 4.59
C ASN A 227 -3.06 -12.83 6.09
N ILE A 228 -2.08 -12.25 6.80
CA ILE A 228 -2.06 -12.22 8.26
C ILE A 228 -2.54 -10.84 8.70
N VAL A 229 -3.57 -10.80 9.53
CA VAL A 229 -4.15 -9.57 10.08
C VAL A 229 -3.99 -9.61 11.60
N TYR A 230 -3.10 -8.76 12.12
CA TYR A 230 -2.70 -8.72 13.52
C TYR A 230 -3.13 -7.39 14.15
N ALA A 231 -4.07 -7.43 15.07
CA ALA A 231 -4.53 -6.25 15.80
C ALA A 231 -4.04 -6.28 17.25
N ASP A 232 -3.96 -5.12 17.87
CA ASP A 232 -3.89 -4.93 19.32
C ASP A 232 -4.89 -3.85 19.76
N GLY A 233 -5.88 -3.57 18.92
CA GLY A 233 -6.86 -2.49 19.04
C GLY A 233 -7.55 -2.25 17.69
N GLY A 234 -8.50 -1.31 17.68
CA GLY A 234 -9.28 -0.99 16.49
C GLY A 234 -10.17 -2.14 16.00
N SER A 235 -10.87 -1.91 14.90
CA SER A 235 -11.71 -2.93 14.27
C SER A 235 -10.93 -3.80 13.28
N PHE A 236 -11.32 -5.06 13.06
CA PHE A 236 -10.71 -5.85 11.98
C PHE A 236 -11.16 -5.35 10.61
N TYR A 237 -12.48 -5.21 10.48
CA TYR A 237 -13.15 -4.81 9.26
C TYR A 237 -13.89 -3.52 9.54
N ARG A 238 -13.56 -2.47 8.78
CA ARG A 238 -14.32 -1.23 8.75
C ARG A 238 -15.16 -1.16 7.49
N ASP A 239 -16.43 -0.83 7.69
CA ASP A 239 -17.35 -0.50 6.64
C ASP A 239 -17.58 1.02 6.61
N MET A 240 -17.72 1.63 5.43
CA MET A 240 -18.23 3.01 5.32
C MET A 240 -19.75 3.08 5.48
N GLU A 241 -20.47 2.06 5.02
CA GLU A 241 -21.90 1.90 5.23
C GLU A 241 -22.19 0.53 5.83
N LYS A 242 -23.27 0.40 6.59
CA LYS A 242 -23.60 -0.84 7.30
C LYS A 242 -23.59 -2.05 6.35
N GLU A 243 -22.83 -3.08 6.73
CA GLU A 243 -22.75 -4.38 6.07
C GLU A 243 -22.11 -4.40 4.67
N ASN A 244 -21.25 -3.43 4.33
CA ASN A 244 -20.53 -3.43 3.04
C ASN A 244 -19.75 -4.73 2.78
N TRP A 245 -18.98 -5.21 3.75
CA TRP A 245 -18.24 -6.48 3.63
C TRP A 245 -19.17 -7.68 3.34
N LYS A 246 -20.42 -7.62 3.80
CA LYS A 246 -21.40 -8.69 3.59
C LYS A 246 -22.00 -8.61 2.20
N LYS A 247 -22.38 -7.41 1.77
CA LYS A 247 -22.95 -7.10 0.45
C LYS A 247 -21.94 -7.27 -0.69
N ALA A 248 -20.66 -7.04 -0.45
CA ALA A 248 -19.64 -7.10 -1.47
C ALA A 248 -19.45 -8.51 -2.03
N VAL A 249 -19.30 -8.59 -3.35
CA VAL A 249 -18.83 -9.77 -4.05
C VAL A 249 -17.31 -9.82 -3.90
N ILE A 250 -16.85 -10.58 -2.90
CA ILE A 250 -15.42 -10.74 -2.57
C ILE A 250 -15.10 -12.21 -2.38
N GLU A 251 -13.92 -12.60 -2.84
CA GLU A 251 -13.30 -13.86 -2.42
C GLU A 251 -12.54 -13.57 -1.13
N LEU A 252 -12.96 -14.14 -0.01
CA LEU A 252 -12.38 -13.89 1.30
C LEU A 252 -12.09 -15.25 1.92
N ASP A 253 -10.83 -15.67 1.98
CA ASP A 253 -10.49 -17.01 2.49
C ASP A 253 -9.01 -17.21 2.86
N TYR A 254 -8.71 -18.26 3.62
CA TYR A 254 -7.35 -18.64 4.04
C TYR A 254 -6.58 -17.57 4.81
N ASN A 255 -7.27 -16.60 5.42
CA ASN A 255 -6.65 -15.53 6.17
C ASN A 255 -6.38 -15.95 7.62
N TRP A 256 -5.36 -15.35 8.22
CA TRP A 256 -5.02 -15.57 9.61
C TRP A 256 -5.26 -14.29 10.41
N PHE A 257 -6.25 -14.32 11.30
CA PHE A 257 -6.60 -13.19 12.16
C PHE A 257 -6.11 -13.42 13.59
N TRP A 258 -5.61 -12.36 14.22
CA TRP A 258 -5.26 -12.40 15.64
C TRP A 258 -5.43 -11.03 16.28
N ASN A 259 -6.06 -10.98 17.45
CA ASN A 259 -6.04 -9.80 18.31
C ASN A 259 -5.19 -10.10 19.55
N ALA A 260 -4.17 -9.30 19.79
CA ALA A 260 -3.32 -9.40 20.97
C ALA A 260 -4.04 -9.04 22.27
N GLN A 261 -5.18 -8.32 22.19
CA GLN A 261 -6.06 -8.07 23.32
C GLN A 261 -6.98 -9.28 23.56
N SER A 262 -6.90 -9.87 24.76
CA SER A 262 -7.56 -11.14 25.10
C SER A 262 -9.09 -11.07 25.06
N ASN A 263 -9.68 -9.92 25.40
CA ASN A 263 -11.12 -9.66 25.36
C ASN A 263 -11.69 -9.59 23.93
N GLU A 264 -10.88 -9.25 22.93
CA GLU A 264 -11.31 -9.07 21.54
C GLU A 264 -11.17 -10.35 20.69
N THR A 265 -10.53 -11.40 21.22
CA THR A 265 -10.33 -12.66 20.48
C THR A 265 -11.63 -13.45 20.29
N GLN A 266 -12.51 -13.49 21.31
CA GLN A 266 -13.78 -14.23 21.22
C GLN A 266 -14.78 -13.60 20.24
N PRO A 267 -15.02 -12.26 20.25
CA PRO A 267 -15.84 -11.61 19.23
C PRO A 267 -15.34 -11.84 17.81
N LEU A 268 -14.02 -11.75 17.60
CA LEU A 268 -13.40 -12.02 16.30
C LEU A 268 -13.64 -13.47 15.84
N LEU A 269 -13.47 -14.44 16.73
CA LEU A 269 -13.74 -15.86 16.44
C LEU A 269 -15.21 -16.08 16.03
N GLN A 270 -16.15 -15.45 16.73
CA GLN A 270 -17.58 -15.52 16.38
C GLN A 270 -17.85 -14.90 15.01
N LYS A 271 -17.24 -13.74 14.70
CA LYS A 271 -17.37 -13.08 13.41
C LYS A 271 -16.83 -13.95 12.27
N VAL A 272 -15.65 -14.55 12.40
CA VAL A 272 -15.09 -15.47 11.40
C VAL A 272 -15.99 -16.69 11.23
N LYS A 273 -16.51 -17.28 12.31
CA LYS A 273 -17.49 -18.38 12.24
C LYS A 273 -18.78 -17.97 11.52
N SER A 274 -19.27 -16.74 11.70
CA SER A 274 -20.44 -16.24 10.95
C SER A 274 -20.15 -16.09 9.47
N TRP A 275 -18.94 -15.65 9.08
CA TRP A 275 -18.54 -15.61 7.67
C TRP A 275 -18.49 -17.01 7.07
N GLN A 276 -18.01 -17.99 7.84
CA GLN A 276 -17.98 -19.40 7.45
C GLN A 276 -19.38 -19.96 7.19
N GLN A 277 -20.43 -19.43 7.81
CA GLN A 277 -21.80 -19.84 7.48
C GLN A 277 -22.30 -19.28 6.14
N THR A 278 -21.67 -18.23 5.61
CA THR A 278 -22.03 -17.62 4.33
C THR A 278 -21.12 -18.05 3.18
N GLY A 279 -20.24 -19.05 3.37
CA GLY A 279 -19.25 -19.47 2.38
C GLY A 279 -18.00 -18.58 2.31
N LYS A 280 -17.90 -17.53 3.13
CA LYS A 280 -16.69 -16.68 3.26
C LYS A 280 -15.78 -17.24 4.36
N ASP A 281 -14.49 -16.99 4.28
CA ASP A 281 -13.49 -17.35 5.30
C ASP A 281 -13.50 -18.84 5.74
N GLN A 282 -13.91 -19.76 4.84
CA GLN A 282 -14.07 -21.21 5.12
C GLN A 282 -12.83 -21.83 5.77
N HIS A 283 -11.65 -21.40 5.34
CA HIS A 283 -10.36 -21.94 5.73
C HIS A 283 -9.55 -20.95 6.57
N SER A 284 -10.13 -19.79 6.91
CA SER A 284 -9.49 -18.78 7.73
C SER A 284 -9.39 -19.19 9.20
N LEU A 285 -8.38 -18.68 9.88
CA LEU A 285 -8.02 -19.07 11.24
C LEU A 285 -8.00 -17.85 12.16
N VAL A 286 -8.46 -18.04 13.39
CA VAL A 286 -8.25 -17.09 14.49
C VAL A 286 -7.29 -17.72 15.50
N ALA A 287 -6.02 -17.34 15.46
CA ALA A 287 -4.98 -17.89 16.32
C ALA A 287 -3.74 -16.97 16.34
N ASP A 288 -2.89 -17.08 17.36
CA ASP A 288 -1.66 -16.30 17.43
C ASP A 288 -0.64 -16.74 16.34
N PRO A 289 -0.18 -15.85 15.44
CA PRO A 289 0.88 -16.15 14.48
C PRO A 289 2.24 -16.37 15.12
N ARG A 290 2.41 -16.04 16.40
CA ARG A 290 3.66 -16.17 17.17
C ARG A 290 4.81 -15.43 16.52
N PHE A 291 4.58 -14.17 16.19
CA PHE A 291 5.63 -13.25 15.78
C PHE A 291 6.72 -13.12 16.87
N ILE A 292 7.96 -12.80 16.45
CA ILE A 292 9.11 -12.68 17.36
C ILE A 292 8.86 -11.58 18.38
N ASN A 293 8.57 -10.36 17.92
CA ASN A 293 8.30 -9.21 18.78
C ASN A 293 7.44 -8.15 18.05
N PRO A 294 6.13 -8.39 17.89
CA PRO A 294 5.25 -7.49 17.14
C PRO A 294 5.15 -6.09 17.77
N GLN A 295 5.30 -5.97 19.09
CA GLN A 295 5.29 -4.69 19.81
C GLN A 295 6.50 -3.80 19.45
N ALA A 296 7.60 -4.40 18.98
CA ALA A 296 8.73 -3.68 18.41
C ALA A 296 8.74 -3.72 16.86
N TYR A 297 7.58 -3.98 16.25
CA TYR A 297 7.40 -4.12 14.79
C TYR A 297 8.21 -5.26 14.13
N ASP A 298 8.61 -6.28 14.90
CA ASP A 298 9.24 -7.50 14.38
C ASP A 298 8.19 -8.59 14.12
N PHE A 299 7.68 -8.59 12.89
CA PHE A 299 6.67 -9.53 12.40
C PHE A 299 7.27 -10.78 11.75
N ARG A 300 8.53 -11.11 12.03
CA ARG A 300 9.07 -12.42 11.65
C ARG A 300 8.41 -13.50 12.51
N LEU A 301 8.14 -14.66 11.92
CA LEU A 301 7.56 -15.79 12.63
C LEU A 301 8.63 -16.51 13.47
N LYS A 302 8.31 -16.90 14.71
CA LYS A 302 9.24 -17.65 15.59
C LYS A 302 9.68 -18.99 14.99
N LYS A 303 8.79 -19.69 14.26
CA LYS A 303 9.12 -20.89 13.50
C LYS A 303 8.30 -20.94 12.21
N ALA A 304 8.95 -21.16 11.06
CA ALA A 304 8.26 -21.22 9.76
C ALA A 304 7.24 -22.37 9.67
N SER A 305 7.48 -23.49 10.37
CA SER A 305 6.58 -24.65 10.43
C SER A 305 5.23 -24.38 11.11
N GLN A 306 5.04 -23.20 11.71
CA GLN A 306 3.80 -22.80 12.35
C GLN A 306 2.76 -22.28 11.35
N LEU A 307 3.19 -21.93 10.13
CA LEU A 307 2.29 -21.76 9.01
C LEU A 307 1.74 -23.14 8.64
N LYS A 308 0.45 -23.38 8.87
CA LYS A 308 -0.23 -24.53 8.26
C LYS A 308 -0.04 -24.42 6.74
N ARG A 309 0.14 -25.55 6.04
CA ARG A 309 0.33 -25.61 4.57
C ARG A 309 -0.74 -24.82 3.78
N SER A 310 -1.90 -24.60 4.38
CA SER A 310 -3.00 -23.79 3.83
C SER A 310 -2.73 -22.28 3.79
N VAL A 311 -1.71 -21.75 4.49
CA VAL A 311 -1.56 -20.30 4.69
C VAL A 311 -0.41 -19.65 3.93
N LEU A 312 0.80 -20.21 3.71
CA LEU A 312 1.71 -19.61 2.68
C LEU A 312 3.05 -20.28 2.35
N CYS A 313 3.51 -20.01 1.12
CA CYS A 313 4.90 -19.73 0.72
C CYS A 313 5.25 -18.22 0.96
N LEU A 314 5.53 -17.82 2.21
CA LEU A 314 5.91 -16.43 2.58
C LEU A 314 7.44 -16.27 2.46
N LEU A 315 7.91 -15.62 1.40
CA LEU A 315 9.29 -15.14 1.28
C LEU A 315 9.35 -13.65 1.69
N ILE A 316 9.02 -13.33 2.95
CA ILE A 316 9.62 -12.14 3.57
C ILE A 316 11.04 -12.56 3.94
N THR A 317 11.98 -12.29 3.04
CA THR A 317 13.39 -12.61 3.27
C THR A 317 13.92 -11.78 4.44
N ARG A 318 14.89 -12.33 5.17
CA ARG A 318 15.53 -11.71 6.36
C ARG A 318 16.04 -10.26 6.15
N LYS A 319 16.14 -9.77 4.91
CA LYS A 319 16.66 -8.42 4.58
C LYS A 319 15.65 -7.27 4.78
N GLN A 320 14.34 -7.51 4.81
CA GLN A 320 13.36 -6.41 4.90
C GLN A 320 13.17 -5.81 6.29
N VAL A 321 13.61 -6.49 7.36
CA VAL A 321 13.37 -6.07 8.75
C VAL A 321 14.63 -5.49 9.41
N SER A 322 15.78 -5.47 8.72
CA SER A 322 17.04 -4.93 9.28
C SER A 322 17.24 -3.42 9.07
N MET A 323 16.23 -2.69 8.61
CA MET A 323 16.25 -1.23 8.38
C MET A 323 15.79 -0.41 9.61
N GLY A 324 15.78 -1.01 10.81
CA GLY A 324 15.60 -0.26 12.07
C GLY A 324 16.74 0.74 12.29
N PRO A 325 16.51 1.83 13.05
CA PRO A 325 17.47 2.92 13.19
C PRO A 325 18.80 2.38 13.72
N ARG A 326 19.86 2.49 12.92
CA ARG A 326 21.22 2.41 13.44
C ARG A 326 21.39 3.61 14.35
N SER A 327 21.48 3.38 15.65
CA SER A 327 21.95 4.37 16.60
C SER A 327 23.37 4.78 16.18
N GLY A 328 23.47 5.89 15.46
CA GLY A 328 24.72 6.59 15.25
C GLY A 328 25.23 7.01 16.62
N LYS A 329 26.23 6.28 17.14
CA LYS A 329 27.11 6.85 18.15
C LYS A 329 27.90 7.95 17.45
N THR A 330 27.57 9.18 17.77
CA THR A 330 28.46 10.32 17.60
C THR A 330 29.79 10.01 18.30
N SER A 331 30.86 9.99 17.53
CA SER A 331 32.23 10.19 18.01
C SER A 331 32.78 11.45 17.38
#